data_AF-A0A9E5RIG4-F1
#
_entry.id   AF-A0A9E5RIG4-F1
#
_cell.length_a   1.000
_cell.length_b   1.000
_cell.length_c   1.000
_cell.angle_alpha   90.00
_cell.angle_beta   90.00
_cell.angle_gamma   90.00
#
_symmetry.space_group_name_H-M   'P 1'
#
loop_
_entity.id
_entity.type
_entity.pdbx_description
1 polymer ?
#
loop_
_entity_poly.entity_id
_entity_poly.type
_entity_poly.pdbx_seq_one_letter_code
_entity_poly.pdbx_strand_id
1 'polypeptide(L)'
;MQSVDALATTYQRQFPEDLTQSALVKPSALTAIAVVYSQMGQTDQMRQLLEQVSQLDPSITEPSFGGPIDHPFAVFIDAKQYIGSLQLAQATPESDVRQSRLQTSATALLQQDRFDLALPVVDQLPQAIQKTQLLLAIAQRYGDLQQVDAALPILDRAFQFAQTIPGEESQVDRLGAEGGTIIDSPHDRGSMLEAIALQYAQLGQGDRARQVANQLQEAGLREQVMQSVQCVLRS
;
A
#
# COMPACT_ATOMS: atom_id res chain seq x y z
N MET A 1 9.43 47.29 -1.92
CA MET A 1 8.81 45.98 -1.64
C MET A 1 8.51 45.33 -2.97
N GLN A 2 9.34 44.39 -3.43
CA GLN A 2 8.98 43.53 -4.55
C GLN A 2 7.92 42.56 -4.04
N SER A 3 6.80 42.44 -4.76
CA SER A 3 5.71 41.55 -4.39
C SER A 3 6.20 40.10 -4.38
N VAL A 4 5.64 39.30 -3.49
CA VAL A 4 5.92 37.86 -3.36
C VAL A 4 5.69 37.13 -4.70
N ASP A 5 4.81 37.67 -5.56
CA ASP A 5 4.57 37.20 -6.93
C ASP A 5 5.78 37.28 -7.86
N ALA A 6 6.64 38.29 -7.72
CA ALA A 6 7.81 38.46 -8.58
C ALA A 6 8.91 37.44 -8.27
N LEU A 7 9.00 36.97 -7.02
CA LEU A 7 9.92 35.90 -6.63
C LEU A 7 9.39 34.52 -7.06
N ALA A 8 8.07 34.32 -7.02
CA ALA A 8 7.44 33.07 -7.50
C ALA A 8 7.60 32.89 -9.02
N THR A 9 7.48 33.96 -9.82
CA THR A 9 7.71 33.90 -11.28
C THR A 9 9.19 33.76 -11.65
N THR A 10 10.12 34.26 -10.82
CA THR A 10 11.57 34.18 -11.09
C THR A 10 12.15 32.78 -10.86
N TYR A 11 11.51 31.96 -10.01
CA TYR A 11 11.96 30.60 -9.69
C TYR A 11 11.25 29.49 -10.47
N GLN A 12 10.36 29.83 -11.41
CA GLN A 12 9.81 28.91 -12.41
C GLN A 12 10.82 28.58 -13.52
N ARG A 13 12.11 28.50 -13.17
CA ARG A 13 13.16 28.08 -14.10
C ARG A 13 13.03 26.57 -14.22
N GLN A 14 12.54 26.10 -15.38
CA GLN A 14 12.74 24.71 -15.78
C GLN A 14 14.20 24.36 -15.50
N PHE A 15 14.45 23.26 -14.81
CA PHE A 15 15.82 22.79 -14.63
C PHE A 15 16.41 22.60 -16.03
N PRO A 16 17.54 23.24 -16.38
CA PRO A 16 18.09 23.10 -17.72
C PRO A 16 18.34 21.62 -18.00
N GLU A 17 17.78 21.11 -19.10
CA GLU A 17 17.88 19.69 -19.50
C GLU A 17 19.34 19.19 -19.48
N ASP A 18 20.28 20.09 -19.79
CA ASP A 18 21.73 19.87 -19.74
C ASP A 18 22.26 19.35 -18.40
N LEU A 19 21.63 19.72 -17.27
CA LEU A 19 22.04 19.19 -15.95
C LEU A 19 21.67 17.72 -15.82
N THR A 20 20.52 17.28 -16.34
CA THR A 20 20.07 15.88 -16.23
C THR A 20 20.81 14.94 -17.18
N GLN A 21 21.43 15.47 -18.25
CA GLN A 21 22.16 14.70 -19.26
C GLN A 21 23.68 14.58 -18.98
N SER A 22 24.18 15.25 -17.95
CA SER A 22 25.61 15.19 -17.59
C SER A 22 25.93 13.90 -16.84
N ALA A 23 26.89 13.13 -17.35
CA ALA A 23 27.42 11.90 -16.72
C ALA A 23 28.01 12.08 -15.30
N LEU A 24 28.04 13.32 -14.80
CA LEU A 24 28.49 13.68 -13.45
C LEU A 24 27.35 13.78 -12.43
N VAL A 25 26.07 13.73 -12.85
CA VAL A 25 24.95 13.84 -11.90
C VAL A 25 24.70 12.50 -11.25
N LYS A 26 24.89 12.49 -9.92
CA LYS A 26 24.62 11.30 -9.11
C LYS A 26 23.13 10.93 -9.19
N PRO A 27 22.78 9.64 -9.25
CA PRO A 27 21.39 9.16 -9.17
C PRO A 27 20.55 9.78 -8.02
N SER A 28 21.17 10.08 -6.87
CA SER A 28 20.52 10.78 -5.76
C SER A 28 20.14 12.23 -6.07
N ALA A 29 20.91 12.94 -6.90
CA ALA A 29 20.55 14.28 -7.36
C ALA A 29 19.39 14.25 -8.37
N LEU A 30 19.38 13.28 -9.28
CA LEU A 30 18.25 13.07 -10.20
C LEU A 30 16.98 12.70 -9.42
N THR A 31 17.11 11.88 -8.38
CA THR A 31 16.02 11.55 -7.44
C THR A 31 15.46 12.81 -6.77
N ALA A 32 16.32 13.70 -6.26
CA ALA A 32 15.89 14.95 -5.65
C ALA A 32 15.14 15.85 -6.66
N ILE A 33 15.61 15.92 -7.91
CA ILE A 33 14.92 16.66 -8.99
C ILE A 33 13.57 16.00 -9.31
N ALA A 34 13.51 14.67 -9.37
CA ALA A 34 12.28 13.94 -9.62
C ALA A 34 11.23 14.20 -8.51
N VAL A 35 11.64 14.33 -7.26
CA VAL A 35 10.75 14.76 -6.16
C VAL A 35 10.18 16.15 -6.42
N VAL A 36 11.01 17.10 -6.86
CA VAL A 36 10.53 18.46 -7.20
C VAL A 36 9.50 18.41 -8.33
N TYR A 37 9.76 17.65 -9.40
CA TYR A 37 8.77 17.48 -10.47
C TYR A 37 7.49 16.83 -9.97
N SER A 38 7.57 15.85 -9.08
CA SER A 38 6.40 15.24 -8.43
C SER A 38 5.57 16.28 -7.66
N GLN A 39 6.22 17.12 -6.86
CA GLN A 39 5.57 18.21 -6.11
C GLN A 39 4.91 19.26 -7.02
N MET A 40 5.44 19.45 -8.23
CA MET A 40 4.85 20.33 -9.25
C MET A 40 3.73 19.68 -10.06
N GLY A 41 3.39 18.41 -9.80
CA GLY A 41 2.43 17.64 -10.59
C GLY A 41 2.96 17.21 -11.97
N GLN A 42 4.24 17.42 -12.24
CA GLN A 42 4.92 17.11 -13.50
C GLN A 42 5.30 15.62 -13.55
N THR A 43 4.27 14.79 -13.65
CA THR A 43 4.37 13.32 -13.52
C THR A 43 5.18 12.68 -14.64
N ASP A 44 5.15 13.24 -15.85
CA ASP A 44 5.89 12.72 -17.00
C ASP A 44 7.40 12.98 -16.84
N GLN A 45 7.78 14.20 -16.45
CA GLN A 45 9.18 14.56 -16.18
C GLN A 45 9.74 13.76 -15.00
N MET A 46 8.96 13.62 -13.92
CA MET A 46 9.33 12.76 -12.79
C MET A 46 9.58 11.33 -13.27
N ARG A 47 8.68 10.75 -14.07
CA ARG A 47 8.81 9.37 -14.56
C ARG A 47 10.06 9.19 -15.42
N GLN A 48 10.28 10.09 -16.37
CA GLN A 48 11.47 10.06 -17.24
C GLN A 48 12.76 10.12 -16.43
N LEU A 49 12.81 10.96 -15.39
CA LEU A 49 13.96 11.05 -14.50
C LEU A 49 14.17 9.79 -13.67
N LEU A 50 13.10 9.18 -13.16
CA LEU A 50 13.21 7.92 -12.42
C LEU A 50 13.67 6.78 -13.33
N GLU A 51 13.25 6.74 -14.59
CA GLU A 51 13.76 5.80 -15.58
C GLU A 51 15.27 6.00 -15.81
N GLN A 52 15.74 7.24 -15.93
CA GLN A 52 17.17 7.56 -16.05
C GLN A 52 17.95 7.13 -14.80
N VAL A 53 17.40 7.37 -13.60
CA VAL A 53 17.98 6.92 -12.33
C VAL A 53 18.18 5.40 -12.34
N SER A 54 17.16 4.64 -12.74
CA SER A 54 17.24 3.18 -12.82
C SER A 54 18.22 2.68 -13.88
N GLN A 55 18.43 3.42 -14.98
CA GLN A 55 19.41 3.06 -16.01
C GLN A 55 20.85 3.33 -15.59
N LEU A 56 21.09 4.45 -14.90
CA LEU A 56 22.43 4.85 -14.47
C LEU A 56 22.95 4.00 -13.31
N ASP A 57 22.05 3.59 -12.42
CA ASP A 57 22.39 2.71 -11.31
C ASP A 57 21.21 1.78 -10.98
N PRO A 58 21.18 0.57 -11.55
CA PRO A 58 20.15 -0.41 -11.25
C PRO A 58 20.08 -0.77 -9.75
N SER A 59 21.21 -0.67 -9.04
CA SER A 59 21.32 -1.02 -7.62
C SER A 59 20.73 0.02 -6.68
N ILE A 60 20.35 1.20 -7.17
CA ILE A 60 19.68 2.22 -6.35
C ILE A 60 18.26 1.83 -5.93
N THR A 61 17.70 0.82 -6.60
CA THR A 61 16.46 0.18 -6.18
C THR A 61 16.70 -0.86 -5.07
N GLU A 62 17.93 -1.20 -4.73
CA GLU A 62 18.25 -2.15 -3.66
C GLU A 62 18.20 -1.47 -2.28
N PRO A 63 17.69 -2.14 -1.23
CA PRO A 63 17.70 -1.62 0.14
C PRO A 63 19.11 -1.53 0.76
N SER A 64 20.11 -2.21 0.20
CA SER A 64 21.44 -2.39 0.79
C SER A 64 22.43 -1.26 0.46
N PHE A 65 22.02 -0.24 -0.30
CA PHE A 65 22.92 0.79 -0.79
C PHE A 65 22.77 2.14 -0.05
N GLY A 66 23.78 2.49 0.77
CA GLY A 66 24.03 3.87 1.20
C GLY A 66 23.17 4.44 2.34
N GLY A 67 23.26 5.76 2.55
CA GLY A 67 22.48 6.48 3.57
C GLY A 67 21.07 6.84 3.07
N PRO A 68 20.23 7.52 3.88
CA PRO A 68 18.82 7.80 3.52
C PRO A 68 18.59 8.49 2.15
N ILE A 69 19.56 9.31 1.71
CA ILE A 69 19.53 10.02 0.42
C ILE A 69 19.84 9.08 -0.77
N ASP A 70 20.48 7.95 -0.52
CA ASP A 70 20.82 6.93 -1.51
C ASP A 70 19.68 5.90 -1.69
N HIS A 71 18.56 6.10 -0.98
CA HIS A 71 17.34 5.29 -1.11
C HIS A 71 16.19 6.12 -1.70
N PRO A 72 16.08 6.22 -3.04
CA PRO A 72 15.04 6.98 -3.71
C PRO A 72 13.64 6.67 -3.21
N PHE A 73 13.35 5.39 -2.96
CA PHE A 73 12.05 4.99 -2.43
C PHE A 73 11.72 5.70 -1.10
N ALA A 74 12.65 5.69 -0.14
CA ALA A 74 12.48 6.33 1.16
C ALA A 74 12.33 7.85 1.01
N VAL A 75 13.13 8.48 0.15
CA VAL A 75 13.04 9.92 -0.14
C VAL A 75 11.64 10.29 -0.64
N PHE A 76 11.06 9.51 -1.56
CA PHE A 76 9.70 9.75 -2.05
C PHE A 76 8.63 9.52 -0.97
N ILE A 77 8.78 8.51 -0.11
CA ILE A 77 7.88 8.27 1.02
C ILE A 77 7.92 9.44 2.02
N ASP A 78 9.11 9.88 2.42
CA ASP A 78 9.32 10.97 3.38
C ASP A 78 8.79 12.30 2.82
N ALA A 79 8.94 12.52 1.52
CA ALA A 79 8.40 13.68 0.80
C ALA A 79 6.89 13.57 0.50
N LYS A 80 6.23 12.48 0.93
CA LYS A 80 4.80 12.16 0.68
C LYS A 80 4.43 12.11 -0.81
N GLN A 81 5.41 11.85 -1.67
CA GLN A 81 5.26 11.73 -3.12
C GLN A 81 4.99 10.27 -3.50
N TYR A 82 3.82 9.76 -3.12
CA TYR A 82 3.52 8.33 -3.20
C TYR A 82 3.37 7.77 -4.62
N ILE A 83 3.14 8.65 -5.62
CA ILE A 83 3.13 8.24 -7.03
C ILE A 83 4.55 7.83 -7.46
N GLY A 84 5.56 8.62 -7.11
CA GLY A 84 6.94 8.28 -7.42
C GLY A 84 7.45 7.11 -6.59
N SER A 85 7.02 6.98 -5.32
CA SER A 85 7.34 5.77 -4.53
C SER A 85 6.74 4.50 -5.16
N LEU A 86 5.51 4.58 -5.69
CA LEU A 86 4.88 3.46 -6.39
C LEU A 86 5.65 3.09 -7.67
N GLN A 87 6.10 4.07 -8.46
CA GLN A 87 6.91 3.80 -9.66
C GLN A 87 8.23 3.11 -9.31
N LEU A 88 8.91 3.58 -8.27
CA LEU A 88 10.13 2.95 -7.78
C LEU A 88 9.89 1.54 -7.24
N ALA A 89 8.76 1.32 -6.56
CA ALA A 89 8.35 -0.02 -6.12
C ALA A 89 8.20 -0.96 -7.33
N GLN A 90 7.48 -0.53 -8.37
CA GLN A 90 7.25 -1.30 -9.60
C GLN A 90 8.55 -1.63 -10.35
N ALA A 91 9.50 -0.70 -10.35
CA ALA A 91 10.82 -0.88 -10.96
C ALA A 91 11.79 -1.73 -10.13
N THR A 92 11.44 -2.09 -8.88
CA THR A 92 12.32 -2.85 -8.00
C THR A 92 12.46 -4.31 -8.49
N PRO A 93 13.67 -4.81 -8.80
CA PRO A 93 13.86 -6.16 -9.32
C PRO A 93 13.63 -7.27 -8.29
N GLU A 94 14.17 -7.08 -7.08
CA GLU A 94 14.06 -8.04 -5.97
C GLU A 94 12.59 -8.14 -5.52
N SER A 95 12.08 -9.36 -5.42
CA SER A 95 10.65 -9.61 -5.28
C SER A 95 10.11 -9.26 -3.91
N ASP A 96 10.85 -9.57 -2.85
CA ASP A 96 10.38 -9.36 -1.47
C ASP A 96 10.38 -7.86 -1.13
N VAL A 97 11.41 -7.14 -1.56
CA VAL A 97 11.54 -5.68 -1.46
C VAL A 97 10.49 -5.01 -2.33
N ARG A 98 10.31 -5.43 -3.59
CA ARG A 98 9.26 -4.89 -4.47
C ARG A 98 7.90 -5.01 -3.80
N GLN A 99 7.56 -6.19 -3.29
CA GLN A 99 6.30 -6.45 -2.63
C GLN A 99 6.09 -5.54 -1.41
N SER A 100 7.09 -5.43 -0.54
CA SER A 100 7.05 -4.55 0.62
C SER A 100 6.81 -3.08 0.21
N ARG A 101 7.56 -2.60 -0.78
CA ARG A 101 7.46 -1.22 -1.31
C ARG A 101 6.12 -0.93 -2.00
N LEU A 102 5.58 -1.91 -2.73
CA LEU A 102 4.26 -1.82 -3.35
C LEU A 102 3.20 -1.67 -2.27
N GLN A 103 3.24 -2.48 -1.22
CA GLN A 103 2.31 -2.42 -0.10
C GLN A 103 2.41 -1.09 0.66
N THR A 104 3.61 -0.61 0.96
CA THR A 104 3.84 0.70 1.57
C THR A 104 3.26 1.83 0.72
N SER A 105 3.56 1.84 -0.59
CA SER A 105 3.09 2.90 -1.49
C SER A 105 1.58 2.88 -1.65
N ALA A 106 0.98 1.70 -1.83
CA ALA A 106 -0.48 1.55 -1.96
C ALA A 106 -1.21 2.00 -0.69
N THR A 107 -0.70 1.64 0.49
CA THR A 107 -1.27 2.08 1.77
C THR A 107 -1.20 3.60 1.93
N ALA A 108 -0.07 4.21 1.55
CA ALA A 108 0.10 5.66 1.61
C ALA A 108 -0.78 6.42 0.60
N LEU A 109 -0.95 5.88 -0.61
CA LEU A 109 -1.89 6.38 -1.62
C LEU A 109 -3.33 6.31 -1.13
N LEU A 110 -3.69 5.24 -0.43
CA LEU A 110 -5.02 5.06 0.13
C LEU A 110 -5.36 6.10 1.19
N GLN A 111 -4.38 6.54 2.00
CA GLN A 111 -4.56 7.65 2.94
C GLN A 111 -4.87 8.99 2.25
N GLN A 112 -4.59 9.10 0.96
CA GLN A 112 -4.92 10.26 0.10
C GLN A 112 -6.12 9.99 -0.81
N ASP A 113 -6.89 8.92 -0.56
CA ASP A 113 -8.06 8.53 -1.36
C ASP A 113 -7.73 8.24 -2.84
N ARG A 114 -6.47 7.90 -3.13
CA ARG A 114 -5.97 7.55 -4.47
C ARG A 114 -6.24 6.10 -4.81
N PHE A 115 -7.52 5.73 -4.78
CA PHE A 115 -8.00 4.39 -5.10
C PHE A 115 -7.60 3.94 -6.52
N ASP A 116 -7.56 4.88 -7.46
CA ASP A 116 -7.14 4.68 -8.86
C ASP A 116 -5.73 4.11 -8.98
N LEU A 117 -4.84 4.45 -8.03
CA LEU A 117 -3.46 3.96 -7.99
C LEU A 117 -3.27 2.80 -7.02
N ALA A 118 -4.03 2.73 -5.92
CA ALA A 118 -3.89 1.66 -4.93
C ALA A 118 -4.50 0.33 -5.40
N LEU A 119 -5.67 0.35 -6.05
CA LEU A 119 -6.37 -0.87 -6.49
C LEU A 119 -5.56 -1.76 -7.45
N PRO A 120 -4.88 -1.21 -8.48
CA PRO A 120 -4.08 -2.02 -9.40
C PRO A 120 -2.89 -2.74 -8.73
N VAL A 121 -2.45 -2.29 -7.55
CA VAL A 121 -1.34 -2.92 -6.81
C VAL A 121 -1.73 -4.31 -6.31
N VAL A 122 -3.01 -4.57 -6.05
CA VAL A 122 -3.52 -5.88 -5.61
C VAL A 122 -3.08 -6.99 -6.57
N ASP A 123 -3.10 -6.73 -7.88
CA ASP A 123 -2.73 -7.73 -8.88
C ASP A 123 -1.22 -7.94 -9.02
N GLN A 124 -0.42 -7.02 -8.46
CA GLN A 124 1.04 -7.09 -8.48
C GLN A 124 1.60 -7.83 -7.26
N LEU A 125 0.80 -8.00 -6.20
CA LEU A 125 1.18 -8.76 -5.01
C LEU A 125 1.10 -10.27 -5.29
N PRO A 126 2.08 -11.09 -4.88
CA PRO A 126 2.07 -12.51 -5.18
C PRO A 126 1.19 -13.31 -4.20
N GLN A 127 1.16 -12.94 -2.92
CA GLN A 127 0.52 -13.74 -1.89
C GLN A 127 -0.94 -13.35 -1.64
N ALA A 128 -1.82 -14.34 -1.53
CA ALA A 128 -3.25 -14.14 -1.27
C ALA A 128 -3.51 -13.34 0.02
N ILE A 129 -2.70 -13.54 1.06
CA ILE A 129 -2.81 -12.80 2.33
C ILE A 129 -2.63 -11.29 2.12
N GLN A 130 -1.61 -10.87 1.36
CA GLN A 130 -1.33 -9.46 1.09
C GLN A 130 -2.39 -8.83 0.19
N LYS A 131 -2.87 -9.57 -0.81
CA LYS A 131 -3.99 -9.13 -1.66
C LYS A 131 -5.22 -8.84 -0.81
N THR A 132 -5.55 -9.77 0.09
CA THR A 132 -6.69 -9.66 0.98
C THR A 132 -6.55 -8.47 1.92
N GLN A 133 -5.39 -8.29 2.55
CA GLN A 133 -5.11 -7.16 3.44
C GLN A 133 -5.25 -5.80 2.73
N LEU A 134 -4.69 -5.66 1.53
CA LEU A 134 -4.80 -4.41 0.78
C LEU A 134 -6.25 -4.13 0.35
N LEU A 135 -7.00 -5.15 -0.07
CA LEU A 135 -8.42 -5.01 -0.41
C LEU A 135 -9.27 -4.64 0.81
N LEU A 136 -9.02 -5.25 1.98
CA LEU A 136 -9.66 -4.89 3.25
C LEU A 136 -9.43 -3.42 3.59
N ALA A 137 -8.18 -2.96 3.52
CA ALA A 137 -7.83 -1.56 3.74
C ALA A 137 -8.58 -0.64 2.77
N ILE A 138 -8.59 -0.98 1.48
CA ILE A 138 -9.28 -0.19 0.45
C ILE A 138 -10.79 -0.13 0.72
N ALA A 139 -11.43 -1.26 0.99
CA ALA A 139 -12.83 -1.31 1.34
C ALA A 139 -13.13 -0.51 2.62
N GLN A 140 -12.19 -0.47 3.57
CA GLN A 140 -12.39 0.21 4.85
C GLN A 140 -12.42 1.69 4.59
N ARG A 141 -11.48 2.17 3.79
CA ARG A 141 -11.42 3.56 3.40
C ARG A 141 -12.66 4.00 2.62
N TYR A 142 -13.18 3.17 1.71
CA TYR A 142 -14.46 3.45 1.06
C TYR A 142 -15.61 3.52 2.07
N GLY A 143 -15.64 2.62 3.06
CA GLY A 143 -16.60 2.64 4.16
C GLY A 143 -16.53 3.90 5.01
N ASP A 144 -15.33 4.33 5.38
CA ASP A 144 -15.08 5.57 6.13
C ASP A 144 -15.57 6.81 5.37
N LEU A 145 -15.49 6.79 4.04
CA LEU A 145 -16.02 7.82 3.14
C LEU A 145 -17.51 7.65 2.82
N GLN A 146 -18.20 6.69 3.46
CA GLN A 146 -19.60 6.33 3.23
C GLN A 146 -19.92 5.89 1.79
N GLN A 147 -18.91 5.43 1.04
CA GLN A 147 -19.05 4.92 -0.32
C GLN A 147 -19.28 3.41 -0.31
N VAL A 148 -20.39 2.99 0.30
CA VAL A 148 -20.72 1.57 0.50
C VAL A 148 -20.72 0.81 -0.82
N ASP A 149 -21.36 1.34 -1.86
CA ASP A 149 -21.46 0.68 -3.17
C ASP A 149 -20.08 0.41 -3.81
N ALA A 150 -19.09 1.25 -3.52
CA ALA A 150 -17.72 1.05 -3.98
C ALA A 150 -16.96 0.04 -3.11
N ALA A 151 -17.25 -0.03 -1.81
CA ALA A 151 -16.60 -0.96 -0.88
C ALA A 151 -17.02 -2.43 -1.12
N LEU A 152 -18.30 -2.69 -1.43
CA LEU A 152 -18.82 -4.06 -1.57
C LEU A 152 -18.08 -4.93 -2.59
N PRO A 153 -17.87 -4.52 -3.86
CA PRO A 153 -17.14 -5.34 -4.81
C PRO A 153 -15.67 -5.58 -4.40
N ILE A 154 -15.09 -4.67 -3.62
CA ILE A 154 -13.73 -4.83 -3.08
C ILE A 154 -13.72 -5.91 -2.00
N LEU A 155 -14.71 -5.92 -1.10
CA LEU A 155 -14.87 -6.99 -0.12
C LEU A 155 -15.19 -8.34 -0.75
N ASP A 156 -15.98 -8.38 -1.83
CA ASP A 156 -16.27 -9.62 -2.56
C ASP A 156 -14.96 -10.21 -3.11
N ARG A 157 -14.08 -9.36 -3.64
CA ARG A 157 -12.76 -9.76 -4.11
C ARG A 157 -11.81 -10.16 -2.98
N ALA A 158 -11.84 -9.45 -1.86
CA ALA A 158 -11.07 -9.80 -0.66
C ALA A 158 -11.44 -11.21 -0.17
N PHE A 159 -12.74 -11.50 -0.14
CA PHE A 159 -13.26 -12.81 0.26
C PHE A 159 -12.79 -13.93 -0.66
N GLN A 160 -12.82 -13.72 -1.98
CA GLN A 160 -12.29 -14.69 -2.94
C GLN A 160 -10.82 -15.01 -2.71
N PHE A 161 -9.97 -13.99 -2.46
CA PHE A 161 -8.56 -14.24 -2.17
C PHE A 161 -8.35 -14.89 -0.79
N ALA A 162 -9.10 -14.47 0.23
CA ALA A 162 -9.02 -15.04 1.57
C ALA A 162 -9.25 -16.56 1.56
N GLN A 163 -10.20 -17.04 0.75
CA GLN A 163 -10.48 -18.46 0.57
C GLN A 163 -9.30 -19.27 0.00
N THR A 164 -8.33 -18.60 -0.63
CA THR A 164 -7.14 -19.25 -1.20
C THR A 164 -5.94 -19.25 -0.24
N ILE A 165 -6.07 -18.67 0.95
CA ILE A 165 -5.00 -18.65 1.96
C ILE A 165 -4.85 -20.04 2.59
N PRO A 166 -3.68 -20.69 2.46
CA PRO A 166 -3.43 -22.00 3.05
C PRO A 166 -3.19 -21.90 4.56
N GLY A 167 -3.29 -23.03 5.27
CA GLY A 167 -2.97 -23.11 6.69
C GLY A 167 -4.20 -23.27 7.60
N GLU A 168 -3.94 -23.27 8.90
CA GLU A 168 -4.97 -23.33 9.95
C GLU A 168 -5.64 -21.95 10.10
N GLU A 169 -6.84 -21.91 10.70
CA GLU A 169 -7.60 -20.65 10.86
C GLU A 169 -7.33 -19.96 12.19
N SER A 170 -6.69 -20.66 13.13
CA SER A 170 -6.27 -20.15 14.42
C SER A 170 -4.76 -20.35 14.60
N GLN A 171 -3.96 -19.74 13.73
CA GLN A 171 -2.52 -19.71 13.91
C GLN A 171 -2.15 -18.75 15.03
N VAL A 172 -1.04 -19.02 15.69
CA VAL A 172 -0.56 -18.17 16.78
C VAL A 172 0.87 -17.73 16.52
N ASP A 173 1.15 -16.47 16.80
CA ASP A 173 2.50 -15.93 16.82
C ASP A 173 3.07 -15.98 18.24
N ARG A 174 4.34 -16.34 18.35
CA ARG A 174 5.08 -16.33 19.61
C ARG A 174 5.99 -15.11 19.66
N LEU A 175 5.71 -14.21 20.58
CA LEU A 175 6.52 -13.01 20.81
C LEU A 175 7.53 -13.26 21.94
N GLY A 176 8.82 -13.17 21.63
CA GLY A 176 9.93 -13.29 22.58
C GLY A 176 10.65 -14.66 22.58
N ALA A 177 11.67 -14.80 23.44
CA ALA A 177 12.40 -16.06 23.64
C ALA A 177 11.58 -17.07 24.46
N GLU A 178 12.14 -18.26 24.73
CA GLU A 178 11.48 -19.42 25.36
C GLU A 178 10.49 -19.03 26.49
N GLY A 179 9.20 -19.35 26.29
CA GLY A 179 8.10 -18.93 27.18
C GLY A 179 7.34 -17.67 26.74
N GLY A 180 7.66 -17.12 25.57
CA GLY A 180 7.04 -15.91 25.01
C GLY A 180 5.52 -15.92 24.91
N THR A 181 4.93 -14.72 24.87
CA THR A 181 3.48 -14.52 24.75
C THR A 181 2.98 -15.11 23.45
N ILE A 182 1.97 -15.97 23.56
CA ILE A 182 1.24 -16.51 22.42
C ILE A 182 0.09 -15.54 22.14
N ILE A 183 0.05 -15.03 20.91
CA ILE A 183 -1.04 -14.19 20.42
C ILE A 183 -1.62 -14.84 19.17
N ASP A 184 -2.90 -14.60 18.91
CA ASP A 184 -3.50 -15.01 17.64
C ASP A 184 -2.80 -14.28 16.50
N SER A 185 -2.45 -15.02 15.45
CA SER A 185 -1.77 -14.45 14.30
C SER A 185 -2.78 -13.70 13.45
N PRO A 186 -2.61 -12.39 13.24
CA PRO A 186 -3.53 -11.61 12.41
C PRO A 186 -3.36 -11.90 10.91
N HIS A 187 -2.62 -12.94 10.53
CA HIS A 187 -2.14 -13.20 9.17
C HIS A 187 -2.53 -14.58 8.64
N ASP A 188 -3.46 -15.26 9.32
CA ASP A 188 -4.03 -16.52 8.84
C ASP A 188 -5.35 -16.34 8.09
N ARG A 189 -5.88 -17.45 7.56
CA ARG A 189 -7.15 -17.44 6.82
C ARG A 189 -8.31 -17.02 7.72
N GLY A 190 -8.33 -17.48 8.97
CA GLY A 190 -9.44 -17.24 9.90
C GLY A 190 -9.59 -15.76 10.22
N SER A 191 -8.50 -15.11 10.58
CA SER A 191 -8.40 -13.67 10.84
C SER A 191 -8.81 -12.83 9.64
N MET A 192 -8.41 -13.22 8.43
CA MET A 192 -8.87 -12.53 7.22
C MET A 192 -10.37 -12.66 6.98
N LEU A 193 -10.93 -13.86 7.15
CA LEU A 193 -12.37 -14.10 6.99
C LEU A 193 -13.18 -13.37 8.08
N GLU A 194 -12.69 -13.32 9.31
CA GLU A 194 -13.27 -12.52 10.38
C GLU A 194 -13.30 -11.04 10.00
N ALA A 195 -12.16 -10.47 9.61
CA ALA A 195 -12.06 -9.06 9.24
C ALA A 195 -13.05 -8.70 8.12
N ILE A 196 -13.15 -9.54 7.08
CA ILE A 196 -14.11 -9.36 5.98
C ILE A 196 -15.56 -9.41 6.49
N ALA A 197 -15.88 -10.39 7.35
CA ALA A 197 -17.23 -10.54 7.89
C ALA A 197 -17.63 -9.31 8.74
N LEU A 198 -16.74 -8.84 9.59
CA LEU A 198 -16.97 -7.65 10.42
C LEU A 198 -17.14 -6.40 9.57
N GLN A 199 -16.35 -6.26 8.51
CA GLN A 199 -16.46 -5.10 7.63
C GLN A 199 -17.74 -5.10 6.80
N TYR A 200 -18.19 -6.26 6.32
CA TYR A 200 -19.54 -6.38 5.76
C TYR A 200 -20.61 -5.97 6.77
N ALA A 201 -20.48 -6.39 8.03
CA ALA A 201 -21.43 -6.05 9.09
C ALA A 201 -21.46 -4.53 9.35
N GLN A 202 -20.30 -3.87 9.42
CA GLN A 202 -20.16 -2.42 9.57
C GLN A 202 -20.83 -1.65 8.44
N LEU A 203 -20.81 -2.21 7.22
CA LEU A 203 -21.50 -1.66 6.04
C LEU A 203 -22.98 -2.07 5.94
N GLY A 204 -23.54 -2.65 7.00
CA GLY A 204 -24.95 -3.10 7.07
C GLY A 204 -25.26 -4.37 6.27
N GLN A 205 -24.26 -5.04 5.71
CA GLN A 205 -24.43 -6.24 4.87
C GLN A 205 -24.46 -7.52 5.72
N GLY A 206 -25.44 -7.63 6.61
CA GLY A 206 -25.49 -8.73 7.59
C GLY A 206 -25.57 -10.13 6.98
N ASP A 207 -26.26 -10.31 5.85
CA ASP A 207 -26.32 -11.61 5.17
C ASP A 207 -24.96 -12.02 4.60
N ARG A 208 -24.23 -11.09 3.97
CA ARG A 208 -22.88 -11.34 3.46
C ARG A 208 -21.90 -11.60 4.59
N ALA A 209 -21.97 -10.82 5.68
CA ALA A 209 -21.15 -11.02 6.87
C ALA A 209 -21.29 -12.44 7.43
N ARG A 210 -22.54 -12.92 7.59
CA ARG A 210 -22.82 -14.29 8.03
C ARG A 210 -22.35 -15.34 7.02
N GLN A 211 -22.50 -15.09 5.72
CA GLN A 211 -22.02 -15.98 4.67
C GLN A 211 -20.50 -16.18 4.76
N VAL A 212 -19.74 -15.11 4.98
CA VAL A 212 -18.28 -15.16 5.14
C VAL A 212 -17.93 -15.92 6.42
N ALA A 213 -18.54 -15.58 7.56
CA ALA A 213 -18.31 -16.29 8.82
C ALA A 213 -18.58 -17.79 8.70
N ASN A 214 -19.60 -18.20 7.95
CA ASN A 214 -19.91 -19.60 7.69
C ASN A 214 -18.84 -20.36 6.87
N GLN A 215 -17.88 -19.67 6.24
CA GLN A 215 -16.75 -20.34 5.58
C GLN A 215 -15.64 -20.76 6.53
N LEU A 216 -15.64 -20.25 7.77
CA LEU A 216 -14.72 -20.71 8.81
C LEU A 216 -14.99 -22.19 9.10
N GLN A 217 -13.95 -23.00 9.00
CA GLN A 217 -13.96 -24.43 9.25
C GLN A 217 -14.00 -24.72 10.75
N GLU A 218 -13.22 -23.97 11.53
CA GLU A 218 -13.15 -24.13 12.99
C GLU A 218 -14.44 -23.66 13.65
N ALA A 219 -15.14 -24.59 14.31
CA ALA A 219 -16.48 -24.32 14.84
C ALA A 219 -16.51 -23.24 15.92
N GLY A 220 -15.51 -23.23 16.81
CA GLY A 220 -15.38 -22.21 17.87
C GLY A 220 -15.14 -20.82 17.30
N LEU A 221 -14.18 -20.70 16.37
CA LEU A 221 -13.89 -19.43 15.68
C LEU A 221 -15.12 -18.94 14.90
N ARG A 222 -15.79 -19.83 14.15
CA ARG A 222 -17.03 -19.49 13.44
C ARG A 222 -18.10 -18.93 14.36
N GLU A 223 -18.33 -19.55 15.52
CA GLU A 223 -19.32 -19.08 16.49
C GLU A 223 -18.94 -17.71 17.06
N GLN A 224 -17.66 -17.51 17.41
CA GLN A 224 -17.13 -16.23 17.88
C GLN A 224 -17.35 -15.13 16.84
N VAL A 225 -16.97 -15.36 15.58
CA VAL A 225 -17.14 -14.36 14.50
C VAL A 225 -18.62 -14.06 14.27
N MET A 226 -19.50 -15.06 14.32
CA MET A 226 -20.94 -14.84 14.22
C MET A 226 -21.49 -13.95 15.33
N GLN A 227 -21.01 -14.12 16.56
CA GLN A 227 -21.38 -13.25 17.69
C GLN A 227 -20.88 -11.82 17.47
N SER A 228 -19.62 -11.65 17.06
CA SER A 228 -19.04 -10.34 16.75
C SER A 228 -19.81 -9.61 15.64
N VAL A 229 -20.15 -10.31 14.55
CA VAL A 229 -21.01 -9.79 13.48
C VAL A 229 -22.36 -9.34 14.02
N GLN A 230 -22.99 -10.13 14.89
CA GLN A 230 -24.28 -9.77 15.47
C GLN A 230 -24.20 -8.54 16.39
N CYS A 231 -23.11 -8.39 17.14
CA CYS A 231 -22.86 -7.19 17.96
C CYS A 231 -22.73 -5.94 17.08
N VAL A 232 -21.94 -6.00 16.01
CA VAL A 232 -21.76 -4.88 15.07
C VAL A 232 -23.06 -4.49 14.39
N LEU A 233 -23.90 -5.44 13.99
CA LEU A 233 -25.20 -5.13 13.36
C LEU A 233 -26.22 -4.50 14.32
N ARG A 234 -25.96 -4.52 15.62
CA ARG A 234 -26.84 -3.98 16.67
C ARG A 234 -26.35 -2.64 17.24
N SER A 235 -25.11 -2.25 16.98
CA SER A 235 -24.51 -0.98 17.43
C SER A 235 -24.90 0.17 16.51
#